data_AF-A0A2W5NUD1-F1
#
_entry.id   AF-A0A2W5NUD1-F1
#
_cell.length_a   1.000
_cell.length_b   1.000
_cell.length_c   1.000
_cell.angle_alpha   90.00
_cell.angle_beta   90.00
_cell.angle_gamma   90.00
#
_symmetry.space_group_name_H-M   'P 1'
#
loop_
_entity.id
_entity.type
_entity.pdbx_description
1 polymer ?
#
loop_
_entity_poly.entity_id
_entity_poly.type
_entity_poly.pdbx_seq_one_letter_code
_entity_poly.pdbx_strand_id
1 'polypeptide(L)'
;AISYNSSLAGTIERGVDGSMDAGNQAYSAAAYMRSLAETLQQSGVSNPTVLDVRGGYNFGQSYSAAIAQAASSETMGQIMFNASDKVFTQNGITRSTTVGEWRTMMSARMGDAATQPVLLGS
;
A
#
# COMPACT_ATOMS: atom_id res chain seq x y z
N ALA A 1 22.46 19.87 -12.77
CA ALA A 1 21.67 20.09 -11.54
C ALA A 1 20.46 20.92 -11.92
N ILE A 2 19.24 20.40 -11.74
CA ILE A 2 18.03 21.19 -11.99
C ILE A 2 17.79 22.04 -10.74
N SER A 3 17.85 23.36 -10.90
CA SER A 3 17.64 24.31 -9.81
C SER A 3 16.16 24.34 -9.41
N TYR A 4 15.90 24.25 -8.11
CA TYR A 4 14.57 24.42 -7.54
C TYR A 4 14.07 25.85 -7.79
N ASN A 5 13.13 26.02 -8.73
CA ASN A 5 12.44 27.29 -8.93
C ASN A 5 11.18 27.31 -8.06
N SER A 6 11.19 28.11 -7.00
CA SER A 6 10.08 28.28 -6.06
C SER A 6 8.84 28.92 -6.66
N SER A 7 8.89 29.44 -7.90
CA SER A 7 7.72 29.97 -8.60
C SER A 7 6.87 28.88 -9.29
N LEU A 8 7.38 27.65 -9.45
CA LEU A 8 6.58 26.52 -9.97
C LEU A 8 5.67 25.88 -8.92
N ALA A 9 5.86 26.17 -7.63
CA ALA A 9 5.03 25.65 -6.55
C ALA A 9 3.65 26.34 -6.44
N GLY A 10 3.36 27.32 -7.30
CA GLY A 10 2.23 28.25 -7.14
C GLY A 10 0.90 27.84 -7.77
N THR A 11 0.85 26.85 -8.68
CA THR A 11 -0.43 26.50 -9.32
C THR A 11 -0.46 25.04 -9.76
N ILE A 12 -0.61 24.13 -8.79
CA ILE A 12 -1.28 22.86 -9.11
C ILE A 12 -2.75 23.22 -9.23
N GLU A 13 -3.17 23.64 -10.42
CA GLU A 13 -4.58 23.72 -10.77
C GLU A 13 -5.17 22.33 -10.59
N ARG A 14 -5.90 22.13 -9.49
CA ARG A 14 -6.79 20.99 -9.28
C ARG A 14 -8.02 21.16 -10.18
N GLY A 15 -7.78 21.14 -11.48
CA GLY A 15 -8.77 21.09 -12.54
C GLY A 15 -8.52 19.85 -13.40
N VAL A 16 -9.55 19.45 -14.16
CA VAL A 16 -9.75 18.14 -14.80
C VAL A 16 -8.68 17.66 -15.80
N ASP A 17 -7.59 18.42 -16.04
CA ASP A 17 -6.44 18.03 -16.88
C ASP A 17 -5.25 17.44 -16.10
N GLY A 18 -5.17 17.65 -14.78
CA GLY A 18 -4.05 17.18 -13.95
C GLY A 18 -4.27 15.83 -13.26
N SER A 19 -5.52 15.34 -13.20
CA SER A 19 -5.88 14.06 -12.55
C SER A 19 -5.60 12.84 -13.42
N MET A 20 -5.46 13.01 -14.73
CA MET A 20 -5.02 11.98 -15.69
C MET A 20 -3.55 12.10 -16.07
N ASP A 21 -2.84 13.14 -15.60
CA ASP A 21 -1.41 13.25 -15.83
C ASP A 21 -0.68 12.14 -15.08
N ALA A 22 -0.01 11.27 -15.85
CA ALA A 22 0.69 10.11 -15.31
C ALA A 22 1.80 10.53 -14.32
N GLY A 23 2.42 11.69 -14.52
CA GLY A 23 3.41 12.26 -13.61
C GLY A 23 2.80 12.57 -12.24
N ASN A 24 1.75 13.37 -12.19
CA ASN A 24 1.03 13.72 -10.96
C ASN A 24 0.45 12.51 -10.24
N GLN A 25 -0.08 11.53 -10.98
CA GLN A 25 -0.53 10.26 -10.41
C GLN A 25 0.63 9.49 -9.78
N ALA A 26 1.78 9.41 -10.46
CA ALA A 26 2.95 8.73 -9.93
C ALA A 26 3.51 9.42 -8.67
N TYR A 27 3.60 10.75 -8.66
CA TYR A 27 4.01 11.51 -7.48
C TYR A 27 3.08 11.28 -6.28
N SER A 28 1.78 11.35 -6.52
CA SER A 28 0.78 11.13 -5.46
C SER A 28 0.81 9.70 -4.94
N ALA A 29 0.95 8.71 -5.84
CA ALA A 29 1.08 7.31 -5.48
C ALA A 29 2.35 7.05 -4.67
N ALA A 30 3.49 7.62 -5.07
CA ALA A 30 4.76 7.49 -4.34
C ALA A 30 4.67 8.09 -2.92
N ALA A 31 4.08 9.28 -2.79
CA ALA A 31 3.86 9.91 -1.49
C ALA A 31 2.95 9.06 -0.59
N TYR A 32 1.87 8.51 -1.16
CA TYR A 32 0.95 7.64 -0.44
C TYR A 32 1.62 6.34 0.02
N MET A 33 2.36 5.67 -0.87
CA MET A 33 3.11 4.45 -0.55
C MET A 33 4.13 4.68 0.58
N ARG A 34 4.81 5.83 0.57
CA ARG A 34 5.72 6.22 1.65
C ARG A 34 4.97 6.38 2.99
N SER A 35 3.83 7.07 3.02
CA SER A 35 3.07 7.25 4.26
C SER A 35 2.58 5.92 4.87
N LEU A 36 2.22 4.96 4.02
CA LEU A 36 1.85 3.61 4.45
C LEU A 36 3.06 2.87 5.03
N ALA A 37 4.23 2.98 4.39
CA ALA A 37 5.47 2.40 4.91
C ALA A 37 5.87 3.01 6.27
N GLU A 38 5.77 4.33 6.44
CA GLU A 38 6.02 5.01 7.72
C GLU A 38 5.06 4.51 8.82
N THR A 39 3.79 4.29 8.48
CA THR A 39 2.80 3.71 9.41
C THR A 39 3.16 2.29 9.84
N LEU A 40 3.63 1.48 8.90
CA LEU A 40 4.07 0.11 9.16
C LEU A 40 5.30 0.10 10.09
N GLN A 41 6.27 1.00 9.87
CA GLN A 41 7.42 1.16 10.77
C GLN A 41 7.02 1.59 12.17
N GLN A 42 6.12 2.57 12.30
CA GLN A 42 5.55 2.98 13.59
C GLN A 42 4.82 1.84 14.31
N SER A 43 4.33 0.86 13.55
CA SER A 43 3.66 -0.34 14.07
C SER A 43 4.62 -1.52 14.30
N GLY A 44 5.94 -1.32 14.15
CA GLY A 44 6.98 -2.32 14.44
C GLY A 44 7.48 -3.13 13.24
N VAL A 45 7.10 -2.80 12.00
CA VAL A 45 7.63 -3.43 10.79
C VAL A 45 8.86 -2.67 10.31
N SER A 46 10.07 -3.12 10.65
CA SER A 46 11.30 -2.32 10.42
C SER A 46 11.61 -2.03 8.95
N ASN A 47 11.42 -3.00 8.05
CA ASN A 47 11.71 -2.87 6.62
C ASN A 47 10.46 -3.21 5.80
N PRO A 48 9.44 -2.33 5.79
CA PRO A 48 8.19 -2.60 5.10
C PRO A 48 8.45 -2.78 3.60
N THR A 49 8.00 -3.89 3.05
CA THR A 49 8.15 -4.22 1.63
C THR A 49 7.06 -3.57 0.79
N VAL A 50 7.22 -3.57 -0.53
CA VAL A 50 6.14 -3.12 -1.44
C VAL A 50 4.87 -3.94 -1.22
N LEU A 51 4.99 -5.25 -0.95
CA LEU A 51 3.85 -6.12 -0.65
C LEU A 51 3.13 -5.72 0.66
N ASP A 52 3.88 -5.34 1.69
CA ASP A 52 3.28 -4.88 2.96
C ASP A 52 2.49 -3.59 2.76
N VAL A 53 3.08 -2.63 2.05
CA VAL A 53 2.41 -1.38 1.66
C VAL A 53 1.18 -1.65 0.80
N ARG A 54 1.26 -2.64 -0.11
CA ARG A 54 0.13 -3.06 -0.94
C ARG A 54 -1.05 -3.57 -0.10
N GLY A 55 -0.78 -4.24 1.02
CA GLY A 55 -1.82 -4.62 1.98
C GLY A 55 -2.58 -3.41 2.52
N GLY A 56 -1.86 -2.36 2.92
CA GLY A 56 -2.47 -1.09 3.35
C GLY A 56 -3.27 -0.39 2.26
N TYR A 57 -2.79 -0.39 1.01
CA TYR A 57 -3.53 0.15 -0.13
C TYR A 57 -4.83 -0.63 -0.40
N ASN A 58 -4.77 -1.97 -0.38
CA ASN A 58 -5.91 -2.81 -0.70
C ASN A 58 -6.99 -2.77 0.39
N PHE A 59 -6.58 -2.84 1.65
CA PHE A 59 -7.52 -3.08 2.75
C PHE A 59 -7.70 -1.87 3.67
N GLY A 60 -6.88 -0.84 3.51
CA GLY A 60 -6.89 0.35 4.35
C GLY A 60 -5.82 0.31 5.44
N GLN A 61 -5.39 1.50 5.85
CA GLN A 61 -4.31 1.69 6.82
C GLN A 61 -4.59 1.07 8.19
N SER A 62 -5.86 0.96 8.60
CA SER A 62 -6.24 0.35 9.88
C SER A 62 -5.91 -1.15 9.98
N TYR A 63 -5.77 -1.84 8.84
CA TYR A 63 -5.47 -3.27 8.81
C TYR A 63 -4.06 -3.57 8.31
N SER A 64 -3.30 -2.57 7.84
CA SER A 64 -2.01 -2.77 7.17
C SER A 64 -1.00 -3.50 8.05
N ALA A 65 -0.82 -3.06 9.30
CA ALA A 65 0.12 -3.67 10.24
C ALA A 65 -0.30 -5.11 10.61
N ALA A 66 -1.58 -5.33 10.86
CA ALA A 66 -2.10 -6.66 11.20
C ALA A 66 -1.88 -7.64 10.03
N ILE A 67 -2.14 -7.21 8.79
CA ILE A 67 -1.89 -8.03 7.59
C ILE A 67 -0.39 -8.25 7.36
N ALA A 68 0.45 -7.25 7.57
CA ALA A 68 1.90 -7.38 7.41
C ALA A 68 2.51 -8.36 8.43
N GLN A 69 1.98 -8.40 9.66
CA GLN A 69 2.49 -9.23 10.75
C GLN A 69 1.84 -10.61 10.84
N ALA A 70 0.68 -10.81 10.19
CA ALA A 70 -0.07 -12.07 10.23
C ALA A 70 0.72 -13.25 9.66
N ALA A 71 0.47 -14.42 10.25
CA ALA A 71 0.96 -15.69 9.74
C ALA A 71 0.23 -16.05 8.44
N SER A 72 0.93 -16.74 7.54
CA SER A 72 0.39 -17.10 6.23
C SER A 72 -0.87 -17.98 6.27
N SER A 73 -1.09 -18.73 7.35
CA SER A 73 -2.25 -19.61 7.54
C SER A 73 -3.49 -18.89 8.10
N GLU A 74 -3.34 -17.69 8.64
CA GLU A 74 -4.49 -16.91 9.14
C GLU A 74 -5.35 -16.45 7.97
N THR A 75 -6.65 -16.41 8.18
CA THR A 75 -7.60 -15.93 7.17
C THR A 75 -7.74 -14.42 7.24
N MET A 76 -7.94 -13.77 6.09
CA MET A 76 -8.20 -12.34 6.00
C MET A 76 -9.42 -11.94 6.84
N GLY A 77 -10.43 -12.81 6.95
CA GLY A 77 -11.60 -12.60 7.80
C GLY A 77 -11.29 -12.61 9.30
N GLN A 78 -10.32 -13.39 9.75
CA GLN A 78 -9.84 -13.36 11.15
C GLN A 78 -9.10 -12.06 11.44
N ILE A 79 -8.19 -11.66 10.55
CA ILE A 79 -7.39 -10.43 10.70
C ILE A 79 -8.26 -9.17 10.64
N MET A 80 -9.23 -9.14 9.72
CA MET A 80 -10.11 -8.00 9.48
C MET A 80 -11.55 -8.30 9.93
N PHE A 81 -11.73 -8.79 11.15
CA PHE A 81 -13.03 -9.29 11.63
C PHE A 81 -14.19 -8.28 11.55
N ASN A 82 -13.88 -6.99 11.70
CA ASN A 82 -14.85 -5.87 11.60
C ASN A 82 -15.03 -5.33 10.18
N ALA A 83 -14.25 -5.79 9.20
CA ALA A 83 -14.41 -5.34 7.83
C ALA A 83 -15.69 -5.94 7.23
N SER A 84 -16.41 -5.11 6.46
CA SER A 84 -17.55 -5.57 5.66
C SER A 84 -17.10 -6.48 4.53
N ASP A 85 -17.99 -7.36 4.06
CA ASP A 85 -17.73 -8.25 2.91
C ASP A 85 -17.33 -7.50 1.63
N LYS A 86 -17.72 -6.23 1.51
CA LYS A 86 -17.32 -5.36 0.41
C LYS A 86 -15.80 -5.16 0.33
N VAL A 87 -15.11 -5.04 1.47
CA VAL A 87 -13.65 -4.89 1.52
C VAL A 87 -12.96 -6.10 0.89
N PHE A 88 -13.46 -7.30 1.17
CA PHE A 88 -12.89 -8.53 0.61
C PHE A 88 -13.17 -8.65 -0.88
N THR A 89 -14.45 -8.51 -1.26
CA THR A 89 -14.90 -8.70 -2.65
C THR A 89 -14.32 -7.67 -3.63
N GLN A 90 -14.17 -6.40 -3.22
CA GLN A 90 -13.51 -5.37 -4.04
C GLN A 90 -12.02 -5.67 -4.29
N ASN A 91 -11.39 -6.43 -3.40
CA ASN A 91 -10.01 -6.87 -3.54
C ASN A 91 -9.89 -8.28 -4.17
N GLY A 92 -11.01 -8.85 -4.64
CA GLY A 92 -11.04 -10.15 -5.31
C GLY A 92 -10.74 -11.34 -4.40
N ILE A 93 -11.00 -11.21 -3.09
CA ILE A 93 -10.81 -12.27 -2.10
C ILE A 93 -12.09 -12.53 -1.32
N THR A 94 -12.12 -13.59 -0.52
CA THR A 94 -13.18 -13.87 0.45
C THR A 94 -12.65 -13.78 1.88
N ARG A 95 -13.53 -13.85 2.88
CA ARG A 95 -13.12 -13.92 4.29
C ARG A 95 -12.26 -15.16 4.60
N SER A 96 -12.46 -16.26 3.87
CA SER A 96 -11.70 -17.50 4.05
C SER A 96 -10.35 -17.51 3.33
N THR A 97 -10.08 -16.55 2.43
CA THR A 97 -8.78 -16.41 1.80
C THR A 97 -7.73 -16.17 2.88
N THR A 98 -6.68 -16.98 2.86
CA THR A 98 -5.55 -16.83 3.79
C THR A 98 -4.67 -15.65 3.42
N VAL A 99 -3.95 -15.12 4.40
CA VAL A 99 -2.94 -14.09 4.17
C VAL A 99 -1.87 -14.61 3.19
N GLY A 100 -1.49 -15.88 3.30
CA GLY A 100 -0.53 -16.53 2.39
C GLY A 100 -1.02 -16.60 0.94
N GLU A 101 -2.28 -16.98 0.72
CA GLU A 101 -2.88 -16.99 -0.62
C GLU A 101 -2.91 -15.60 -1.25
N TRP A 102 -3.33 -14.58 -0.48
CA TRP A 102 -3.32 -13.20 -0.96
C TRP A 102 -1.91 -12.70 -1.26
N ARG A 103 -0.94 -12.92 -0.37
CA ARG A 103 0.48 -12.55 -0.58
C ARG A 103 1.04 -13.20 -1.83
N THR A 104 0.72 -14.48 -2.05
CA THR A 104 1.14 -15.23 -3.25
C THR A 104 0.55 -14.62 -4.51
N MET A 105 -0.76 -14.36 -4.52
CA MET A 105 -1.45 -13.71 -5.63
C MET A 105 -0.83 -12.34 -5.96
N MET A 106 -0.49 -11.54 -4.95
CA MET A 106 0.07 -10.21 -5.16
C MET A 106 1.53 -10.23 -5.56
N SER A 107 2.33 -11.10 -4.96
CA SER A 107 3.73 -11.29 -5.36
C SER A 107 3.84 -11.72 -6.82
N ALA A 108 2.95 -12.60 -7.29
CA ALA A 108 2.90 -13.00 -8.70
C ALA A 108 2.61 -11.84 -9.67
N ARG A 109 1.84 -10.83 -9.24
CA ARG A 109 1.55 -9.64 -10.06
C ARG A 109 2.65 -8.58 -9.99
N MET A 110 3.36 -8.51 -8.87
CA MET A 110 4.37 -7.49 -8.59
C MET A 110 5.78 -7.93 -8.99
N GLY A 111 6.02 -9.24 -9.11
CA GLY A 111 7.34 -9.81 -9.38
C GLY A 111 8.34 -9.49 -8.27
N ASP A 112 9.60 -9.31 -8.65
CA ASP A 112 10.72 -9.10 -7.73
C ASP A 112 10.58 -7.85 -6.86
N ALA A 113 9.74 -6.88 -7.27
CA ALA A 113 9.46 -5.68 -6.50
C ALA A 113 8.71 -5.99 -5.19
N ALA A 114 7.96 -7.10 -5.11
CA ALA A 114 7.11 -7.42 -3.97
C ALA A 114 7.89 -7.43 -2.64
N THR A 115 9.12 -7.96 -2.66
CA THR A 115 9.96 -8.13 -1.48
C THR A 115 10.94 -6.98 -1.26
N GLN A 116 10.97 -5.98 -2.16
CA GLN A 116 11.85 -4.84 -2.01
C GLN A 116 11.36 -3.94 -0.87
N PRO A 117 12.24 -3.52 0.05
CA PRO A 117 11.89 -2.53 1.05
C PRO A 117 11.52 -1.19 0.41
N VAL A 118 10.41 -0.60 0.86
CA VAL A 118 10.02 0.78 0.50
C VAL A 118 10.81 1.78 1.34
N LEU A 119 11.02 1.45 2.62
CA LEU A 119 11.86 2.18 3.56
C LEU A 119 12.80 1.18 4.25
N LEU A 120 14.00 1.66 4.61
CA LEU A 120 15.00 0.88 5.31
C LEU A 120 15.14 1.38 6.75
N GLY A 121 15.15 0.46 7.71
CA GLY A 121 15.37 0.73 9.14
C GLY A 121 14.19 1.44 9.82
N SER A 122 14.06 1.24 11.14
CA SER A 122 13.07 1.93 12.00
C SER A 122 13.79 2.67 13.11
#